data_AF-A0A918FHE0-F1
#
_entry.id   AF-A0A918FHE0-F1
#
_cell.length_a   1.000
_cell.length_b   1.000
_cell.length_c   1.000
_cell.angle_alpha   90.00
_cell.angle_beta   90.00
_cell.angle_gamma   90.00
#
_symmetry.space_group_name_H-M   'P 1'
#
loop_
_entity.id
_entity.type
_entity.pdbx_description
1 polymer ?
#
loop_
_entity_poly.entity_id
_entity_poly.type
_entity_poly.pdbx_seq_one_letter_code
_entity_poly.pdbx_strand_id
1 'polypeptide(L)'
;MIIALWVVTGLLAALFAMAGAMKVVTPRERVHERMAWVEEVTAPQLKTIGALEVLGAIGMILPAATGIAPWLTPVAAFGLAIMMAVAVRLHARRHEPVLPSLPLGIAALLVGIGWLVFG
;
A
#
# COMPACT_ATOMS: atom_id res chain seq x y z
N MET A 1 -9.91 14.49 16.50
CA MET A 1 -8.99 13.33 16.47
C MET A 1 -9.37 12.31 15.39
N ILE A 2 -10.61 11.83 15.32
CA ILE A 2 -11.02 10.85 14.29
C ILE A 2 -10.99 11.39 12.85
N ILE A 3 -11.34 12.67 12.64
CA ILE A 3 -11.41 13.28 11.30
C ILE A 3 -10.03 13.30 10.63
N ALA A 4 -8.98 13.66 11.37
CA ALA A 4 -7.62 13.65 10.86
C ALA A 4 -7.18 12.22 10.45
N LEU A 5 -7.49 11.21 11.28
CA LEU A 5 -7.22 9.81 10.96
C LEU A 5 -7.95 9.38 9.68
N TRP A 6 -9.22 9.73 9.52
CA TRP A 6 -9.98 9.47 8.31
C TRP A 6 -9.40 10.15 7.07
N VAL A 7 -8.98 11.42 7.18
CA VAL A 7 -8.35 12.15 6.07
C VAL A 7 -7.05 11.47 5.63
N VAL A 8 -6.19 11.10 6.59
CA VAL A 8 -4.92 10.42 6.27
C VAL A 8 -5.19 9.02 5.71
N THR A 9 -6.14 8.27 6.29
CA THR A 9 -6.52 6.93 5.80
C THR A 9 -7.07 7.01 4.37
N GLY A 10 -7.94 7.97 4.08
CA GLY A 10 -8.52 8.21 2.75
C GLY A 10 -7.45 8.57 1.71
N LEU A 11 -6.54 9.49 2.06
CA LEU A 11 -5.43 9.85 1.17
C LEU A 11 -4.53 8.66 0.90
N LEU A 12 -4.17 7.90 1.94
CA LEU A 12 -3.29 6.75 1.82
C LEU A 12 -3.94 5.63 0.98
N ALA A 13 -5.23 5.37 1.20
CA ALA A 13 -6.01 4.43 0.39
C ALA A 13 -6.04 4.86 -1.09
N ALA A 14 -6.25 6.14 -1.39
CA ALA A 14 -6.22 6.64 -2.76
C ALA A 14 -4.86 6.42 -3.45
N LEU A 15 -3.75 6.68 -2.72
CA LEU A 15 -2.40 6.45 -3.24
C LEU A 15 -2.13 4.97 -3.54
N PHE A 16 -2.48 4.07 -2.63
CA PHE A 16 -2.32 2.63 -2.84
C PHE A 16 -3.25 2.07 -3.91
N ALA A 17 -4.50 2.55 -3.97
CA ALA A 17 -5.44 2.15 -5.02
C ALA A 17 -4.92 2.57 -6.40
N MET A 18 -4.41 3.79 -6.55
CA MET A 18 -3.83 4.28 -7.81
C MET A 18 -2.58 3.49 -8.18
N ALA A 19 -1.64 3.31 -7.25
CA ALA A 19 -0.40 2.56 -7.49
C ALA A 19 -0.69 1.10 -7.86
N GLY A 20 -1.58 0.45 -7.13
CA GLY A 20 -1.98 -0.94 -7.34
C GLY A 20 -2.72 -1.12 -8.65
N ALA A 21 -3.69 -0.25 -8.95
CA ALA A 21 -4.43 -0.28 -10.22
C ALA A 21 -3.48 -0.14 -11.40
N MET A 22 -2.53 0.81 -11.34
CA MET A 22 -1.51 0.99 -12.37
C MET A 22 -0.70 -0.30 -12.62
N LYS A 23 -0.30 -1.02 -11.57
CA LYS A 23 0.43 -2.30 -11.70
C LYS A 23 -0.43 -3.44 -12.27
N VAL A 24 -1.73 -3.45 -12.01
CA VAL A 24 -2.66 -4.49 -12.52
C VAL A 24 -2.97 -4.29 -14.00
N VAL A 25 -3.21 -3.05 -14.41
CA VAL A 25 -3.68 -2.71 -15.77
C VAL A 25 -2.54 -2.49 -16.76
N THR A 26 -1.36 -2.11 -16.29
CA THR A 26 -0.21 -1.80 -17.17
C THR A 26 0.58 -3.08 -17.48
N PRO A 27 0.94 -3.33 -18.75
CA PRO A 27 1.85 -4.42 -19.11
C PRO A 27 3.20 -4.31 -18.39
N ARG A 28 3.79 -5.45 -18.01
CA ARG A 28 5.04 -5.51 -17.23
C ARG A 28 6.15 -4.68 -17.86
N GLU A 29 6.26 -4.74 -19.18
CA GLU A 29 7.30 -4.09 -19.98
C GLU A 29 7.22 -2.56 -19.81
N ARG A 30 6.01 -1.99 -19.83
CA ARG A 30 5.81 -0.55 -19.61
C ARG A 30 6.02 -0.12 -18.16
N VAL A 31 5.79 -1.02 -17.19
CA VAL A 31 6.10 -0.72 -15.79
C VAL A 31 7.62 -0.75 -15.58
N HIS A 32 8.30 -1.69 -16.22
CA HIS A 32 9.76 -1.82 -16.17
C HIS A 32 10.49 -0.57 -16.68
N GLU A 33 9.99 0.07 -17.75
CA GLU A 33 10.53 1.36 -18.25
C GLU A 33 10.60 2.46 -17.17
N ARG A 34 9.74 2.39 -16.14
CA ARG A 34 9.66 3.37 -15.05
C ARG A 34 10.17 2.83 -13.72
N MET A 35 10.32 1.52 -13.59
CA MET A 35 10.60 0.81 -12.33
C MET A 35 11.53 -0.38 -12.59
N ALA A 36 12.83 -0.16 -12.42
CA ALA A 36 13.85 -1.18 -12.70
C ALA A 36 13.68 -2.46 -11.86
N TRP A 37 13.11 -2.37 -10.64
CA TRP A 37 12.85 -3.53 -9.78
C TRP A 37 11.94 -4.59 -10.41
N VAL A 38 11.16 -4.24 -11.45
CA VAL A 38 10.26 -5.15 -12.16
C VAL A 38 11.01 -6.30 -12.85
N GLU A 39 12.33 -6.18 -13.06
CA GLU A 39 13.17 -7.28 -13.58
C GLU A 39 13.16 -8.51 -12.68
N GLU A 40 13.09 -8.33 -11.37
CA GLU A 40 13.15 -9.42 -10.37
C GLU A 40 11.80 -10.12 -10.18
N VAL A 41 10.72 -9.59 -10.75
CA VAL A 41 9.38 -10.17 -10.63
C VAL A 41 8.81 -10.55 -11.98
N THR A 42 8.12 -11.68 -11.98
CA THR A 42 7.32 -12.14 -13.11
C THR A 42 6.07 -11.28 -13.29
N ALA A 43 5.48 -11.29 -14.49
CA ALA A 43 4.24 -10.54 -14.75
C ALA A 43 3.09 -10.93 -13.79
N PRO A 44 2.86 -12.22 -13.48
CA PRO A 44 1.87 -12.61 -12.47
C PRO A 44 2.16 -12.02 -11.09
N GLN A 45 3.42 -12.06 -10.63
CA GLN A 45 3.81 -11.48 -9.33
C GLN A 45 3.57 -9.97 -9.28
N LEU A 46 3.91 -9.23 -10.36
CA LEU A 46 3.62 -7.81 -10.45
C LEU A 46 2.12 -7.51 -10.32
N LYS A 47 1.27 -8.31 -11.00
CA LYS A 47 -0.19 -8.17 -10.89
C LYS A 47 -0.72 -8.54 -9.52
N THR A 48 -0.15 -9.57 -8.88
CA THR A 48 -0.50 -9.93 -7.51
C THR A 48 -0.16 -8.81 -6.53
N ILE A 49 1.02 -8.19 -6.64
CA ILE A 49 1.41 -7.05 -5.82
C ILE A 49 0.40 -5.90 -6.02
N GLY A 50 0.09 -5.56 -7.27
CA GLY A 50 -0.89 -4.51 -7.56
C GLY A 50 -2.29 -4.81 -7.02
N ALA A 51 -2.75 -6.06 -7.14
CA ALA A 51 -4.03 -6.48 -6.58
C ALA A 51 -4.05 -6.39 -5.05
N LEU A 52 -2.97 -6.78 -4.37
CA LEU A 52 -2.83 -6.66 -2.92
C LEU A 52 -2.84 -5.20 -2.46
N GLU A 53 -2.22 -4.29 -3.21
CA GLU A 53 -2.28 -2.84 -2.92
C GLU A 53 -3.71 -2.30 -3.02
N VAL A 54 -4.45 -2.68 -4.06
CA VAL A 54 -5.86 -2.29 -4.24
C VAL A 54 -6.73 -2.89 -3.13
N LEU A 55 -6.56 -4.17 -2.82
CA LEU A 55 -7.31 -4.83 -1.74
C LEU A 55 -6.99 -4.21 -0.38
N GLY A 56 -5.73 -3.87 -0.12
CA GLY A 56 -5.33 -3.14 1.09
C GLY A 56 -5.97 -1.76 1.17
N ALA A 57 -5.99 -1.00 0.08
CA ALA A 57 -6.66 0.31 0.01
C ALA A 57 -8.16 0.20 0.32
N ILE A 58 -8.84 -0.77 -0.28
CA ILE A 58 -10.26 -1.05 -0.03
C ILE A 58 -10.47 -1.47 1.43
N GLY A 59 -9.61 -2.37 1.93
CA GLY A 59 -9.66 -2.89 3.29
C GLY A 59 -9.39 -1.85 4.37
N MET A 60 -8.66 -0.77 4.06
CA MET A 60 -8.47 0.35 4.99
C MET A 60 -9.70 1.27 5.11
N ILE A 61 -10.65 1.22 4.17
CA ILE A 61 -11.77 2.16 4.12
C ILE A 61 -13.10 1.46 4.41
N LEU A 62 -13.42 0.39 3.67
CA LEU A 62 -14.74 -0.23 3.73
C LEU A 62 -15.13 -0.76 5.12
N PRO A 63 -14.27 -1.49 5.86
CA PRO A 63 -14.66 -2.07 7.15
C PRO A 63 -15.00 -0.98 8.18
N ALA A 64 -14.19 0.07 8.25
CA ALA A 64 -14.45 1.22 9.12
C ALA A 64 -15.66 2.05 8.67
N ALA A 65 -15.88 2.21 7.35
CA ALA A 65 -16.97 3.04 6.83
C ALA A 65 -18.34 2.35 6.93
N THR A 66 -18.36 1.02 6.79
CA THR A 66 -19.59 0.21 6.86
C THR A 66 -19.89 -0.30 8.26
N GLY A 67 -18.91 -0.26 9.17
CA GLY A 67 -19.02 -0.85 10.50
C GLY A 67 -18.93 -2.38 10.52
N ILE A 68 -18.68 -3.03 9.38
CA ILE A 68 -18.58 -4.49 9.26
C ILE A 68 -17.12 -4.91 9.45
N ALA A 69 -16.85 -5.67 10.51
CA ALA A 69 -15.50 -6.11 10.89
C ALA A 69 -14.43 -4.97 10.88
N PRO A 70 -14.61 -3.85 11.63
CA PRO A 70 -13.71 -2.69 11.58
C PRO A 70 -12.24 -3.00 11.89
N TRP A 71 -11.98 -4.09 12.62
CA TRP A 71 -10.63 -4.59 12.90
C TRP A 71 -9.83 -4.96 11.63
N LEU A 72 -10.49 -5.16 10.49
CA LEU A 72 -9.82 -5.37 9.20
C LEU A 72 -9.12 -4.10 8.68
N THR A 73 -9.57 -2.91 9.10
CA THR A 73 -8.94 -1.63 8.73
C THR A 73 -7.48 -1.53 9.18
N PRO A 74 -7.15 -1.70 10.49
CA PRO A 74 -5.76 -1.70 10.92
C PRO A 74 -4.97 -2.90 10.36
N VAL A 75 -5.61 -4.05 10.14
CA VAL A 75 -4.95 -5.21 9.51
C VAL A 75 -4.53 -4.90 8.06
N ALA A 76 -5.40 -4.27 7.27
CA ALA A 76 -5.08 -3.85 5.91
C ALA A 76 -3.95 -2.82 5.89
N ALA A 77 -3.97 -1.86 6.83
CA ALA A 77 -2.91 -0.86 6.99
C ALA A 77 -1.55 -1.51 7.31
N PHE A 78 -1.51 -2.49 8.23
CA PHE A 78 -0.28 -3.21 8.53
C PHE A 78 0.18 -4.11 7.38
N GLY A 79 -0.73 -4.74 6.64
CA GLY A 79 -0.38 -5.50 5.44
C GLY A 79 0.32 -4.63 4.39
N LEU A 80 -0.20 -3.42 4.15
CA LEU A 80 0.44 -2.44 3.27
C LEU A 80 1.79 -1.95 3.82
N ALA A 81 1.89 -1.73 5.14
CA ALA A 81 3.16 -1.36 5.77
C ALA A 81 4.23 -2.45 5.58
N ILE A 82 3.87 -3.73 5.72
CA ILE A 82 4.76 -4.86 5.49
C ILE A 82 5.20 -4.92 4.02
N MET A 83 4.28 -4.74 3.07
CA MET A 83 4.61 -4.68 1.64
C MET A 83 5.60 -3.56 1.34
N MET A 84 5.41 -2.37 1.93
CA MET A 84 6.33 -1.26 1.78
C MET A 84 7.68 -1.53 2.43
N ALA A 85 7.75 -2.24 3.56
CA ALA A 85 9.02 -2.65 4.15
C ALA A 85 9.81 -3.61 3.23
N VAL A 86 9.13 -4.55 2.57
CA VAL A 86 9.73 -5.40 1.53
C VAL A 86 10.22 -4.55 0.35
N ALA A 87 9.42 -3.58 -0.10
CA ALA A 87 9.80 -2.68 -1.18
C ALA A 87 11.03 -1.82 -0.81
N VAL A 88 11.10 -1.26 0.40
CA VAL A 88 12.26 -0.51 0.90
C VAL A 88 13.51 -1.38 0.85
N ARG A 89 13.42 -2.63 1.34
CA ARG A 89 14.56 -3.57 1.30
C ARG A 89 15.02 -3.84 -0.13
N LEU A 90 14.10 -3.97 -1.08
CA LEU A 90 14.41 -4.20 -2.48
C LEU A 90 15.15 -3.01 -3.11
N HIS A 91 14.61 -1.80 -2.95
CA HIS A 91 15.22 -0.57 -3.49
C HIS A 91 16.58 -0.30 -2.83
N ALA A 92 16.70 -0.50 -1.52
CA ALA A 92 17.97 -0.34 -0.80
C ALA A 92 19.06 -1.31 -1.31
N ARG A 93 18.71 -2.57 -1.62
CA ARG A 93 19.66 -3.55 -2.20
C ARG A 93 20.14 -3.14 -3.59
N ARG A 94 19.31 -2.44 -4.35
CA ARG A 94 19.62 -1.91 -5.68
C ARG A 94 20.30 -0.55 -5.66
N HIS A 95 20.57 0.02 -4.48
CA HIS A 95 21.04 1.39 -4.32
C HIS A 95 20.12 2.43 -5.00
N GLU A 96 18.83 2.09 -5.12
CA GLU A 96 17.79 2.95 -5.68
C GLU A 96 17.14 3.81 -4.57
N PRO A 97 16.55 4.96 -4.92
CA PRO A 97 15.85 5.79 -3.94
C PRO A 97 14.66 5.04 -3.30
N VAL A 98 14.67 4.96 -1.97
CA VAL A 98 13.55 4.40 -1.17
C VAL A 98 12.41 5.41 -0.93
N LEU A 99 12.48 6.56 -1.60
CA LEU A 99 11.67 7.73 -1.32
C LEU A 99 10.15 7.51 -1.44
N PRO A 100 9.61 6.70 -2.37
CA PRO A 100 8.17 6.44 -2.40
C PRO A 100 7.76 5.36 -1.38
N SER A 101 8.56 4.31 -1.18
CA SER A 101 8.17 3.17 -0.34
C SER A 101 8.28 3.46 1.16
N LEU A 102 9.29 4.22 1.59
CA LEU A 102 9.52 4.48 3.02
C LEU A 102 8.43 5.36 3.67
N PRO A 103 8.08 6.55 3.13
CA PRO A 103 7.04 7.39 3.73
C PRO A 103 5.66 6.74 3.67
N LEU A 104 5.34 6.03 2.58
CA LEU A 104 4.07 5.29 2.46
C LEU A 104 3.99 4.16 3.50
N GLY A 105 5.09 3.43 3.72
CA GLY A 105 5.14 2.38 4.74
C GLY A 105 4.97 2.93 6.16
N ILE A 106 5.65 4.04 6.48
CA ILE A 106 5.51 4.72 7.78
C ILE A 106 4.08 5.24 7.95
N ALA A 107 3.50 5.89 6.94
CA ALA A 107 2.12 6.37 7.00
C ALA A 107 1.13 5.22 7.22
N ALA A 108 1.30 4.10 6.53
CA ALA A 108 0.47 2.91 6.71
C ALA A 108 0.58 2.33 8.13
N LEU A 109 1.80 2.25 8.68
CA LEU A 109 2.01 1.82 10.06
C LEU A 109 1.31 2.74 11.06
N LEU A 110 1.45 4.06 10.90
CA LEU A 110 0.83 5.05 11.77
C LEU A 110 -0.70 5.04 11.67
N VAL A 111 -1.25 4.85 10.48
CA VAL A 111 -2.70 4.68 10.26
C VAL A 111 -3.19 3.43 10.99
N GLY A 112 -2.49 2.30 10.86
CA GLY A 112 -2.83 1.06 11.56
C GLY A 112 -2.84 1.23 13.08
N ILE A 113 -1.80 1.87 13.64
CA ILE A 113 -1.75 2.21 15.07
C ILE A 113 -2.87 3.17 15.46
N GLY A 114 -3.12 4.20 14.65
CA GLY A 114 -4.18 5.19 14.89
C GLY A 114 -5.56 4.55 14.99
N TRP A 115 -5.86 3.58 14.12
CA TRP A 115 -7.11 2.82 14.17
C TRP A 115 -7.20 1.86 15.37
N LEU A 116 -6.08 1.33 15.88
CA LEU A 116 -6.10 0.53 17.10
C LEU A 116 -6.30 1.36 18.37
N VAL A 117 -5.81 2.61 18.37
CA VAL A 117 -5.84 3.47 19.55
C VAL A 117 -7.10 4.34 19.61
N PHE A 118 -7.61 4.79 18.47
CA PHE A 118 -8.70 5.76 18.39
C PHE A 118 -9.94 5.27 17.62
N GLY A 119 -9.87 4.08 17.02
CA GLY A 119 -10.93 3.49 16.18
C GLY A 119 -12.00 2.74 16.96
#